data_AF-A0A2E3RSC0-F1
#
_entry.id   AF-A0A2E3RSC0-F1
#
_cell.length_a   1.000
_cell.length_b   1.000
_cell.length_c   1.000
_cell.angle_alpha   90.00
_cell.angle_beta   90.00
_cell.angle_gamma   90.00
#
_symmetry.space_group_name_H-M   'P 1'
#
loop_
_entity.id
_entity.type
_entity.pdbx_description
1 polymer ?
#
loop_
_entity_poly.entity_id
_entity_poly.type
_entity_poly.pdbx_seq_one_letter_code
_entity_poly.pdbx_strand_id
1 'polypeptide(L)'
;MPRSRQHIAILTCTIAACLSCMPGIAMANATTTSIQDSLARLERAIITSFQQGQYRRALAQIDRYLEVAPADSNMLYNAACAHSLLNEQDKAAERLLESIDAGFKDFDHMQGDPDLANLRSHPTYQAILEARRRVDRRSSSRQLDQWRDRFGEEDYVYETDDRLRLHFATALEEGSRQRLRRALSDQADHLIDYLFEAPPTRYALVAIPKPQDADELFPEQTHRGIYEHARRRLIARDIGMSLQHEFVHLMHYGHMERIGQQHPIWIQEGIATLYEDWELDPAKGTPIYRPNMRHNFALKQVQRNRAMRWEKLFRINPDEFMDRGPLIYPQVRSIFEFIAEKVGLDTWYDAYVRTYEVSPSGTKAFVETFQEPIDRIEDSWKDWVRNRGTIDDRMQRGDPALGIQAEPTNDGAKITRIMRNSPAGRAGLRTGDVIIALGSRNIGSLEDLQMQMNRFEVGDRVLVTVRRDGEQMEVVVRLQSM
;
A
#
# COMPACT_ATOMS: atom_id res chain seq x y z
N MET A 1 -27.88 34.65 -3.16
CA MET A 1 -26.63 33.86 -3.16
C MET A 1 -26.43 33.29 -1.77
N PRO A 2 -26.52 31.96 -1.55
CA PRO A 2 -26.18 31.37 -0.27
C PRO A 2 -24.67 31.13 -0.21
N ARG A 3 -24.03 31.56 0.88
CA ARG A 3 -22.62 31.26 1.18
C ARG A 3 -22.45 29.74 1.26
N SER A 4 -21.40 29.23 0.62
CA SER A 4 -20.96 27.84 0.67
C SER A 4 -20.82 27.36 2.11
N ARG A 5 -21.43 26.22 2.44
CA ARG A 5 -21.13 25.49 3.68
C ARG A 5 -19.67 25.03 3.60
N GLN A 6 -18.78 25.68 4.33
CA GLN A 6 -17.44 25.15 4.57
C GLN A 6 -17.61 23.87 5.39
N HIS A 7 -16.98 22.78 4.93
CA HIS A 7 -16.87 21.54 5.68
C HIS A 7 -16.11 21.82 6.98
N ILE A 8 -16.78 21.64 8.12
CA ILE A 8 -16.16 21.75 9.44
C ILE A 8 -15.73 20.34 9.82
N ALA A 9 -14.43 20.14 10.01
CA ALA A 9 -13.85 18.86 10.37
C ALA A 9 -13.80 18.78 11.91
N ILE A 10 -14.87 18.29 12.54
CA ILE A 10 -14.89 18.10 14.00
C ILE A 10 -14.50 16.66 14.31
N LEU A 11 -13.38 16.47 15.00
CA LEU A 11 -13.01 15.17 15.57
C LEU A 11 -14.00 14.80 16.68
N THR A 12 -14.69 13.68 16.50
CA THR A 12 -15.60 13.10 17.50
C THR A 12 -14.83 12.12 18.40
N CYS A 13 -15.07 12.17 19.71
CA CYS A 13 -14.42 11.28 20.67
C CYS A 13 -15.23 9.97 20.79
N THR A 14 -14.56 8.82 20.76
CA THR A 14 -15.16 7.55 21.17
C THR A 14 -14.99 7.40 22.68
N ILE A 15 -16.08 7.62 23.42
CA ILE A 15 -16.18 7.71 24.89
C ILE A 15 -15.66 6.47 25.66
N ALA A 16 -15.27 5.39 24.97
CA ALA A 16 -14.88 4.12 25.58
C ALA A 16 -13.50 4.11 26.28
N ALA A 17 -12.60 5.08 26.04
CA ALA A 17 -11.19 4.96 26.45
C ALA A 17 -10.74 5.73 27.71
N CYS A 18 -11.47 6.75 28.20
CA CYS A 18 -10.91 7.67 29.21
C CYS A 18 -11.08 7.25 30.69
N LEU A 19 -11.89 6.25 31.04
CA LEU A 19 -12.26 5.96 32.44
C LEU A 19 -11.78 4.61 33.01
N SER A 20 -11.04 3.81 32.24
CA SER A 20 -10.60 2.46 32.64
C SER A 20 -9.38 2.41 33.58
N CYS A 21 -8.80 3.54 33.98
CA CYS A 21 -7.56 3.60 34.78
C CYS A 21 -7.72 3.96 36.27
N MET A 22 -8.94 3.99 36.82
CA MET A 22 -9.15 4.27 38.25
C MET A 22 -9.33 2.95 39.04
N PRO A 23 -8.36 2.52 39.88
CA PRO A 23 -8.53 1.32 40.68
C PRO A 23 -9.40 1.62 41.90
N GLY A 24 -10.60 1.05 41.93
CA GLY A 24 -11.36 0.85 43.17
C GLY A 24 -12.83 1.27 43.13
N ILE A 25 -13.65 0.33 43.62
CA ILE A 25 -15.04 0.46 44.09
C ILE A 25 -16.12 0.12 43.03
N ALA A 26 -16.65 -1.10 43.19
CA ALA A 26 -17.78 -1.70 42.49
C ALA A 26 -19.15 -1.06 42.84
N MET A 27 -19.23 0.28 42.84
CA MET A 27 -20.48 1.05 42.85
C MET A 27 -20.59 2.04 41.66
N ALA A 28 -19.69 1.94 40.67
CA ALA A 28 -19.47 2.98 39.67
C ALA A 28 -20.40 2.97 38.43
N ASN A 29 -21.22 1.94 38.19
CA ASN A 29 -21.87 1.80 36.88
C ASN A 29 -22.90 2.90 36.56
N ALA A 30 -23.82 3.24 37.48
CA ALA A 30 -24.86 4.24 37.19
C ALA A 30 -24.30 5.67 37.05
N THR A 31 -23.31 6.03 37.88
CA THR A 31 -22.65 7.34 37.87
C THR A 31 -21.77 7.50 36.63
N THR A 32 -21.07 6.44 36.22
CA THR A 32 -20.23 6.44 35.01
C THR A 32 -21.09 6.59 33.76
N THR A 33 -22.20 5.86 33.65
CA THR A 33 -23.16 6.02 32.53
C THR A 33 -23.74 7.43 32.49
N SER A 34 -24.10 8.01 33.64
CA SER A 34 -24.62 9.38 33.70
C SER A 34 -23.59 10.44 33.26
N ILE A 35 -22.31 10.24 33.55
CA ILE A 35 -21.23 11.14 33.11
C ILE A 35 -21.01 11.01 31.60
N GLN A 36 -20.98 9.78 31.08
CA GLN A 36 -20.86 9.50 29.65
C GLN A 36 -22.01 10.12 28.84
N ASP A 37 -23.25 10.01 29.32
CA ASP A 37 -24.42 10.65 28.70
C ASP A 37 -24.38 12.18 28.74
N SER A 38 -23.72 12.75 29.76
CA SER A 38 -23.50 14.20 29.85
C SER A 38 -22.47 14.68 28.83
N LEU A 39 -21.33 13.97 28.71
CA LEU A 39 -20.29 14.27 27.73
C LEU A 39 -20.80 14.14 26.30
N ALA A 40 -21.53 13.06 25.97
CA ALA A 40 -22.14 12.87 24.66
C ALA A 40 -23.18 13.95 24.29
N ARG A 41 -23.83 14.57 25.29
CA ARG A 41 -24.71 15.72 25.06
C ARG A 41 -23.91 16.99 24.79
N LEU A 42 -22.82 17.20 25.51
CA LEU A 42 -21.92 18.33 25.27
C LEU A 42 -21.29 18.26 23.90
N GLU A 43 -20.77 17.10 23.48
CA GLU A 43 -20.20 16.90 22.14
C GLU A 43 -21.19 17.26 21.02
N ARG A 44 -22.42 16.75 21.08
CA ARG A 44 -23.47 17.09 20.10
C ARG A 44 -23.75 18.59 20.06
N ALA A 45 -23.73 19.23 21.22
CA ALA A 45 -23.95 20.67 21.33
C ALA A 45 -22.78 21.49 20.79
N ILE A 46 -21.53 21.03 21.00
CA ILE A 46 -20.30 21.61 20.44
C ILE A 46 -20.36 21.52 18.91
N ILE A 47 -20.65 20.32 18.37
CA ILE A 47 -20.78 20.10 16.92
C ILE A 47 -21.81 21.06 16.31
N THR A 48 -22.96 21.18 16.94
CA THR A 48 -24.01 22.10 16.49
C THR A 48 -23.55 23.56 16.51
N SER A 49 -22.84 23.99 17.55
CA SER A 49 -22.31 25.36 17.64
C SER A 49 -21.30 25.65 16.54
N PHE A 50 -20.39 24.72 16.26
CA PHE A 50 -19.46 24.82 15.14
C PHE A 50 -20.20 24.95 13.80
N GLN A 51 -21.16 24.06 13.53
CA GLN A 51 -21.97 24.08 12.30
C GLN A 51 -22.73 25.41 12.09
N GLN A 52 -23.04 26.10 13.18
CA GLN A 52 -23.71 27.41 13.17
C GLN A 52 -22.74 28.60 13.17
N GLY A 53 -21.42 28.37 13.14
CA GLY A 53 -20.40 29.42 13.25
C GLY A 53 -20.35 30.09 14.63
N GLN A 54 -20.91 29.45 15.66
CA GLN A 54 -20.99 29.98 17.03
C GLN A 54 -19.77 29.56 17.87
N TYR A 55 -18.56 29.90 17.42
CA TYR A 55 -17.31 29.38 18.01
C TYR A 55 -17.09 29.78 19.47
N ARG A 56 -17.50 30.98 19.89
CA ARG A 56 -17.45 31.37 21.32
C ARG A 56 -18.35 30.50 22.19
N ARG A 57 -19.51 30.10 21.65
CA ARG A 57 -20.41 29.18 22.34
C ARG A 57 -19.82 27.77 22.38
N ALA A 58 -19.20 27.33 21.29
CA ALA A 58 -18.48 26.07 21.22
C ALA A 58 -17.36 26.01 22.29
N LEU A 59 -16.55 27.06 22.42
CA LEU A 59 -15.51 27.16 23.47
C LEU A 59 -16.10 27.01 24.87
N ALA A 60 -17.15 27.75 25.21
CA ALA A 60 -17.79 27.61 26.52
C ALA A 60 -18.36 26.21 26.79
N GLN A 61 -18.74 25.47 25.74
CA GLN A 61 -19.18 24.08 25.85
C GLN A 61 -17.99 23.12 25.98
N ILE A 62 -16.90 23.38 25.27
CA ILE A 62 -15.64 22.64 25.36
C ILE A 62 -15.02 22.81 26.75
N ASP A 63 -14.99 24.02 27.31
CA ASP A 63 -14.49 24.26 28.67
C ASP A 63 -15.24 23.40 29.70
N ARG A 64 -16.57 23.33 29.59
CA ARG A 64 -17.41 22.45 30.44
C ARG A 64 -17.18 20.96 30.19
N TYR A 65 -16.79 20.57 28.98
CA TYR A 65 -16.40 19.19 28.69
C TYR A 65 -15.06 18.88 29.37
N LEU A 66 -14.08 19.77 29.23
CA LEU A 66 -12.72 19.61 29.77
C LEU A 66 -12.67 19.71 31.29
N GLU A 67 -13.65 20.34 31.95
CA GLU A 67 -13.83 20.23 33.42
C GLU A 67 -13.99 18.78 33.90
N VAL A 68 -14.57 17.93 33.05
CA VAL A 68 -14.80 16.49 33.34
C VAL A 68 -13.69 15.61 32.78
N ALA A 69 -13.21 15.94 31.56
CA ALA A 69 -12.17 15.19 30.86
C ALA A 69 -11.01 16.11 30.43
N PRO A 70 -10.16 16.57 31.37
CA PRO A 70 -9.18 17.64 31.12
C PRO A 70 -8.04 17.24 30.18
N ALA A 71 -7.78 15.95 30.02
CA ALA A 71 -6.74 15.42 29.14
C ALA A 71 -7.32 14.85 27.82
N ASP A 72 -8.56 15.18 27.46
CA ASP A 72 -9.14 14.77 26.18
C ASP A 72 -8.46 15.53 25.04
N SER A 73 -7.53 14.86 24.37
CA SER A 73 -6.71 15.45 23.31
C SER A 73 -7.54 15.96 22.13
N ASN A 74 -8.66 15.31 21.82
CA ASN A 74 -9.54 15.69 20.71
C ASN A 74 -10.34 16.95 21.05
N MET A 75 -10.83 17.09 22.28
CA MET A 75 -11.51 18.32 22.69
C MET A 75 -10.55 19.51 22.85
N LEU A 76 -9.32 19.27 23.31
CA LEU A 76 -8.27 20.30 23.27
C LEU A 76 -7.95 20.72 21.82
N TYR A 77 -7.90 19.76 20.89
CA TYR A 77 -7.73 20.03 19.46
C TYR A 77 -8.89 20.89 18.91
N ASN A 78 -10.14 20.49 19.20
CA ASN A 78 -11.32 21.26 18.80
C ASN A 78 -11.32 22.67 19.42
N ALA A 79 -10.82 22.84 20.65
CA ALA A 79 -10.64 24.17 21.24
C ALA A 79 -9.65 25.02 20.43
N ALA A 80 -8.54 24.42 19.97
CA ALA A 80 -7.59 25.09 19.09
C ALA A 80 -8.27 25.54 17.79
N CYS A 81 -9.07 24.69 17.15
CA CYS A 81 -9.84 25.03 15.95
C CYS A 81 -10.83 26.18 16.20
N ALA A 82 -11.56 26.16 17.33
CA ALA A 82 -12.50 27.24 17.66
C ALA A 82 -11.79 28.59 17.89
N HIS A 83 -10.66 28.61 18.62
CA HIS A 83 -9.85 29.83 18.79
C HIS A 83 -9.27 30.31 17.45
N SER A 84 -8.82 29.38 16.61
CA SER A 84 -8.29 29.64 15.29
C SER A 84 -9.32 30.35 14.40
N LEU A 85 -10.55 29.81 14.34
CA LEU A 85 -11.68 30.39 13.60
C LEU A 85 -12.15 31.74 14.16
N LEU A 86 -11.88 32.03 15.43
CA LEU A 86 -12.07 33.34 16.05
C LEU A 86 -10.90 34.31 15.80
N ASN A 87 -9.89 33.88 15.04
CA ASN A 87 -8.65 34.60 14.76
C ASN A 87 -7.82 34.91 16.03
N GLU A 88 -7.94 34.07 17.06
CA GLU A 88 -7.18 34.13 18.32
C GLU A 88 -5.95 33.21 18.23
N GLN A 89 -5.00 33.55 17.36
CA GLN A 89 -3.90 32.65 16.95
C GLN A 89 -3.02 32.14 18.12
N ASP A 90 -2.67 33.00 19.07
CA ASP A 90 -1.82 32.62 20.20
C ASP A 90 -2.50 31.57 21.10
N LYS A 91 -3.79 31.78 21.40
CA LYS A 91 -4.58 30.83 22.21
C LYS A 91 -4.84 29.53 21.47
N ALA A 92 -5.09 29.61 20.16
CA ALA A 92 -5.23 28.44 19.32
C ALA A 92 -3.94 27.61 19.32
N ALA A 93 -2.78 28.26 19.21
CA ALA A 93 -1.48 27.61 19.27
C ALA A 93 -1.19 26.98 20.63
N GLU A 94 -1.58 27.64 21.73
CA GLU A 94 -1.49 27.09 23.09
C GLU A 94 -2.35 25.83 23.25
N ARG A 95 -3.63 25.89 22.88
CA ARG A 95 -4.53 24.72 22.93
C ARG A 95 -4.06 23.58 22.04
N LEU A 96 -3.48 23.89 20.89
CA LEU A 96 -2.93 22.87 20.00
C LEU A 96 -1.73 22.17 20.63
N LEU A 97 -0.87 22.89 21.33
CA LEU A 97 0.25 22.31 22.07
C LEU A 97 -0.24 21.43 23.22
N GLU A 98 -1.22 21.90 24.00
CA GLU A 98 -1.85 21.10 25.06
C GLU A 98 -2.49 19.81 24.53
N SER A 99 -3.15 19.87 23.37
CA SER A 99 -3.73 18.71 22.69
C SER A 99 -2.66 17.66 22.38
N ILE A 100 -1.51 18.09 21.87
CA ILE A 100 -0.37 17.22 21.56
C ILE A 100 0.23 16.62 22.84
N ASP A 101 0.41 17.42 23.89
CA ASP A 101 0.90 16.95 25.19
C ASP A 101 -0.08 15.96 25.85
N ALA A 102 -1.39 16.13 25.62
CA ALA A 102 -2.43 15.20 26.03
C ALA A 102 -2.52 13.92 25.17
N GLY A 103 -1.73 13.81 24.10
CA GLY A 103 -1.58 12.58 23.31
C GLY A 103 -2.21 12.62 21.92
N PHE A 104 -2.56 13.80 21.38
CA PHE A 104 -2.96 13.94 19.99
C PHE A 104 -1.84 13.52 19.04
N LYS A 105 -2.16 12.70 18.02
CA LYS A 105 -1.17 12.09 17.12
C LYS A 105 -1.47 12.27 15.64
N ASP A 106 -2.62 12.83 15.28
CA ASP A 106 -3.06 12.97 13.89
C ASP A 106 -2.54 14.28 13.28
N PHE A 107 -1.22 14.34 13.10
CA PHE A 107 -0.54 15.51 12.53
C PHE A 107 -0.85 15.73 11.04
N ASP A 108 -1.34 14.70 10.35
CA ASP A 108 -1.73 14.78 8.95
C ASP A 108 -3.08 15.49 8.83
N HIS A 109 -4.07 15.11 9.67
CA HIS A 109 -5.30 15.88 9.84
C HIS A 109 -5.02 17.33 10.20
N MET A 110 -4.17 17.58 11.21
CA MET A 110 -3.79 18.93 11.65
C MET A 110 -3.22 19.82 10.53
N GLN A 111 -2.48 19.24 9.58
CA GLN A 111 -1.92 19.98 8.45
C GLN A 111 -2.98 20.29 7.39
N GLY A 112 -3.88 19.34 7.13
CA GLY A 112 -4.97 19.48 6.17
C GLY A 112 -6.15 20.33 6.65
N ASP A 113 -6.32 20.46 7.97
CA ASP A 113 -7.49 21.09 8.59
C ASP A 113 -7.64 22.56 8.17
N PRO A 114 -8.74 22.94 7.47
CA PRO A 114 -9.00 24.32 7.09
C PRO A 114 -9.24 25.24 8.30
N ASP A 115 -9.69 24.70 9.43
CA ASP A 115 -9.97 25.48 10.63
C ASP A 115 -8.69 26.04 11.25
N LEU A 116 -7.52 25.42 11.01
CA LEU A 116 -6.20 25.85 11.46
C LEU A 116 -5.40 26.63 10.40
N ALA A 117 -6.03 27.03 9.28
CA ALA A 117 -5.31 27.63 8.15
C ALA A 117 -4.49 28.88 8.51
N ASN A 118 -4.99 29.73 9.42
CA ASN A 118 -4.29 30.93 9.89
C ASN A 118 -3.18 30.64 10.91
N LEU A 119 -3.10 29.43 11.49
CA LEU A 119 -1.98 29.02 12.35
C LEU A 119 -0.77 28.53 11.56
N ARG A 120 -0.90 28.25 10.27
CA ARG A 120 0.18 27.63 9.48
C ARG A 120 1.46 28.45 9.46
N SER A 121 1.38 29.79 9.54
CA SER A 121 2.55 30.68 9.65
C SER A 121 2.98 30.96 11.09
N HIS A 122 2.25 30.46 12.09
CA HIS A 122 2.50 30.74 13.50
C HIS A 122 3.78 30.02 13.98
N PRO A 123 4.65 30.66 14.79
CA PRO A 123 5.90 30.06 15.25
C PRO A 123 5.73 28.72 15.99
N THR A 124 4.75 28.62 16.90
CA THR A 124 4.47 27.38 17.64
C THR A 124 4.06 26.25 16.71
N TYR A 125 3.23 26.53 15.71
CA TYR A 125 2.76 25.54 14.74
C TYR A 125 3.94 25.02 13.90
N GLN A 126 4.82 25.92 13.45
CA GLN A 126 6.04 25.55 12.74
C GLN A 126 7.00 24.73 13.61
N ALA A 127 7.15 25.07 14.89
CA ALA A 127 7.99 24.34 15.83
C ALA A 127 7.47 22.92 16.09
N ILE A 128 6.15 22.75 16.23
CA ILE A 128 5.49 21.44 16.34
C ILE A 128 5.83 20.56 15.12
N LEU A 129 5.65 21.09 13.91
CA LEU A 129 5.95 20.35 12.67
C LEU A 129 7.45 20.05 12.51
N GLU A 130 8.32 20.97 12.92
CA GLU A 130 9.76 20.73 12.92
C GLU A 130 10.16 19.63 13.92
N ALA A 131 9.65 19.66 15.15
CA ALA A 131 9.88 18.64 16.16
C ALA A 131 9.40 17.26 15.66
N ARG A 132 8.22 17.21 15.04
CA ARG A 132 7.68 16.00 14.41
C ARG A 132 8.61 15.45 13.33
N ARG A 133 9.05 16.29 12.39
CA ARG A 133 10.01 15.92 11.34
C ARG A 133 11.32 15.38 11.92
N ARG A 134 11.82 15.96 13.02
CA ARG A 134 13.01 15.46 13.72
C ARG A 134 12.79 14.08 14.34
N VAL A 135 11.62 13.82 14.93
CA VAL A 135 11.26 12.50 15.48
C VAL A 135 11.12 11.45 14.37
N ASP A 136 10.46 11.79 13.27
CA ASP A 136 10.29 10.87 12.13
C ASP A 136 11.62 10.55 11.45
N ARG A 137 12.49 11.56 11.27
CA ARG A 137 13.87 11.34 10.82
C ARG A 137 14.61 10.41 11.77
N ARG A 138 14.58 10.67 13.10
CA ARG A 138 15.25 9.81 14.09
C ARG A 138 14.77 8.36 14.09
N SER A 139 13.46 8.12 13.94
CA SER A 139 12.90 6.75 13.91
C SER A 139 13.32 5.96 12.67
N SER A 140 13.47 6.65 11.54
CA SER A 140 13.77 6.02 10.25
C SER A 140 15.28 5.89 10.02
N SER A 141 16.06 6.91 10.43
CA SER A 141 17.51 6.82 10.57
C SER A 141 17.89 5.62 11.43
N ARG A 142 17.20 5.38 12.55
CA ARG A 142 17.48 4.20 13.40
C ARG A 142 17.39 2.86 12.66
N GLN A 143 16.52 2.69 11.66
CA GLN A 143 16.44 1.44 10.90
C GLN A 143 17.55 1.31 9.88
N LEU A 144 17.86 2.41 9.20
CA LEU A 144 19.00 2.49 8.29
C LEU A 144 20.31 2.27 9.05
N ASP A 145 20.46 2.89 10.22
CA ASP A 145 21.60 2.74 11.13
C ASP A 145 21.69 1.29 11.63
N GLN A 146 20.59 0.66 12.05
CA GLN A 146 20.57 -0.77 12.41
C GLN A 146 20.98 -1.68 11.25
N TRP A 147 20.58 -1.33 10.01
CA TRP A 147 21.00 -2.08 8.83
C TRP A 147 22.50 -1.93 8.59
N ARG A 148 23.02 -0.70 8.68
CA ARG A 148 24.45 -0.38 8.57
C ARG A 148 25.28 -1.09 9.63
N ASP A 149 24.83 -1.06 10.87
CA ASP A 149 25.51 -1.73 11.99
C ASP A 149 25.56 -3.25 11.79
N ARG A 150 24.53 -3.84 11.17
CA ARG A 150 24.45 -5.28 10.92
C ARG A 150 25.26 -5.73 9.71
N PHE A 151 25.16 -5.02 8.59
CA PHE A 151 25.68 -5.48 7.29
C PHE A 151 26.88 -4.67 6.75
N GLY A 152 27.24 -3.57 7.41
CA GLY A 152 28.39 -2.74 7.07
C GLY A 152 28.17 -1.80 5.87
N GLU A 153 29.22 -1.07 5.51
CA GLU A 153 29.24 -0.10 4.39
C GLU A 153 30.03 -0.58 3.17
N GLU A 154 30.75 -1.70 3.27
CA GLU A 154 31.59 -2.20 2.18
C GLU A 154 30.77 -2.86 1.06
N ASP A 155 29.80 -3.70 1.43
CA ASP A 155 29.00 -4.49 0.48
C ASP A 155 27.64 -3.86 0.13
N TYR A 156 27.30 -2.74 0.78
CA TYR A 156 25.98 -2.10 0.66
C TYR A 156 26.10 -0.65 0.29
N VAL A 157 25.29 -0.24 -0.68
CA VAL A 157 25.07 1.16 -1.02
C VAL A 157 23.81 1.65 -0.32
N TYR A 158 23.92 2.83 0.29
CA TYR A 158 22.84 3.49 1.01
C TYR A 158 22.45 4.79 0.30
N GLU A 159 21.19 4.92 -0.05
CA GLU A 159 20.66 6.12 -0.72
C GLU A 159 19.38 6.59 -0.05
N THR A 160 18.98 7.82 -0.30
CA THR A 160 17.73 8.37 0.21
C THR A 160 16.98 9.07 -0.92
N ASP A 161 15.68 8.82 -0.97
CA ASP A 161 14.72 9.51 -1.80
C ASP A 161 13.77 10.29 -0.88
N ASP A 162 14.01 11.60 -0.74
CA ASP A 162 13.21 12.46 0.11
C ASP A 162 11.78 12.68 -0.44
N ARG A 163 11.57 12.50 -1.75
CA ARG A 163 10.27 12.69 -2.41
C ARG A 163 9.31 11.58 -2.00
N LEU A 164 9.77 10.34 -2.07
CA LEU A 164 8.98 9.17 -1.68
C LEU A 164 9.18 8.77 -0.22
N ARG A 165 10.08 9.45 0.49
CA ARG A 165 10.52 9.13 1.86
C ARG A 165 11.01 7.68 1.95
N LEU A 166 11.95 7.32 1.07
CA LEU A 166 12.54 5.98 1.05
C LEU A 166 14.02 6.07 1.39
N HIS A 167 14.48 5.21 2.29
CA HIS A 167 15.89 4.88 2.42
C HIS A 167 16.15 3.58 1.67
N PHE A 168 17.21 3.53 0.89
CA PHE A 168 17.65 2.33 0.20
C PHE A 168 18.86 1.73 0.92
N ALA A 169 18.87 0.40 1.04
CA ALA A 169 20.04 -0.37 1.45
C ALA A 169 20.18 -1.57 0.52
N THR A 170 21.17 -1.57 -0.36
CA THR A 170 21.24 -2.60 -1.40
C THR A 170 22.66 -2.97 -1.81
N ALA A 171 22.87 -4.26 -2.10
CA ALA A 171 24.10 -4.79 -2.66
C ALA A 171 24.13 -4.76 -4.21
N LEU A 172 23.17 -4.09 -4.84
CA LEU A 172 23.08 -3.99 -6.29
C LEU A 172 24.15 -3.05 -6.87
N GLU A 173 24.67 -3.41 -8.04
CA GLU A 173 25.50 -2.51 -8.84
C GLU A 173 24.71 -1.29 -9.36
N GLU A 174 25.43 -0.23 -9.76
CA GLU A 174 24.86 1.06 -10.18
C GLU A 174 23.71 0.92 -11.20
N GLY A 175 23.90 0.17 -12.28
CA GLY A 175 22.87 -0.01 -13.31
C GLY A 175 21.58 -0.63 -12.76
N SER A 176 21.71 -1.62 -11.89
CA SER A 176 20.57 -2.29 -11.24
C SER A 176 19.91 -1.43 -10.18
N ARG A 177 20.67 -0.60 -9.45
CA ARG A 177 20.13 0.41 -8.52
C ARG A 177 19.32 1.48 -9.26
N GLN A 178 19.79 1.92 -10.42
CA GLN A 178 19.03 2.85 -11.27
C GLN A 178 17.71 2.21 -11.75
N ARG A 179 17.73 0.93 -12.16
CA ARG A 179 16.50 0.20 -12.53
C ARG A 179 15.53 0.10 -11.35
N LEU A 180 16.02 -0.29 -10.16
CA LEU A 180 15.26 -0.35 -8.93
C LEU A 180 14.54 0.98 -8.64
N ARG A 181 15.30 2.08 -8.62
CA ARG A 181 14.77 3.40 -8.28
C ARG A 181 13.76 3.90 -9.30
N ARG A 182 14.03 3.69 -10.60
CA ARG A 182 13.08 4.06 -11.65
C ARG A 182 11.78 3.26 -11.51
N ALA A 183 11.88 1.93 -11.36
CA ALA A 183 10.70 1.08 -11.23
C ALA A 183 9.81 1.49 -10.04
N LEU A 184 10.41 1.75 -8.87
CA LEU A 184 9.65 2.21 -7.70
C LEU A 184 9.11 3.62 -7.86
N SER A 185 9.86 4.52 -8.50
CA SER A 185 9.38 5.88 -8.79
C SER A 185 8.15 5.85 -9.70
N ASP A 186 8.23 5.10 -10.81
CA ASP A 186 7.14 4.99 -11.79
C ASP A 186 5.90 4.33 -11.16
N GLN A 187 6.09 3.27 -10.36
CA GLN A 187 5.00 2.63 -9.63
C GLN A 187 4.41 3.56 -8.56
N ALA A 188 5.23 4.30 -7.84
CA ALA A 188 4.75 5.25 -6.82
C ALA A 188 3.93 6.37 -7.44
N ASP A 189 4.41 6.97 -8.54
CA ASP A 189 3.70 8.04 -9.24
C ASP A 189 2.34 7.55 -9.72
N HIS A 190 2.29 6.36 -10.33
CA HIS A 190 1.02 5.74 -10.70
C HIS A 190 0.10 5.49 -9.50
N LEU A 191 0.59 4.88 -8.42
CA LEU A 191 -0.23 4.58 -7.25
C LEU A 191 -0.74 5.85 -6.56
N ILE A 192 0.08 6.90 -6.50
CA ILE A 192 -0.30 8.22 -5.97
C ILE A 192 -1.43 8.80 -6.80
N ASP A 193 -1.27 8.84 -8.13
CA ASP A 193 -2.25 9.46 -9.01
C ASP A 193 -3.54 8.64 -9.12
N TYR A 194 -3.45 7.31 -9.00
CA TYR A 194 -4.57 6.41 -9.30
C TYR A 194 -5.34 5.93 -8.07
N LEU A 195 -4.71 5.78 -6.90
CA LEU A 195 -5.36 5.19 -5.71
C LEU A 195 -5.07 5.91 -4.39
N PHE A 196 -3.83 6.36 -4.18
CA PHE A 196 -3.33 6.65 -2.83
C PHE A 196 -3.11 8.14 -2.56
N GLU A 197 -3.25 9.01 -3.56
CA GLU A 197 -3.23 10.48 -3.50
C GLU A 197 -1.90 11.14 -3.10
N ALA A 198 -1.04 10.48 -2.32
CA ALA A 198 0.21 11.04 -1.82
C ALA A 198 1.24 9.96 -1.39
N PRO A 199 2.54 10.30 -1.30
CA PRO A 199 3.56 9.41 -0.75
C PRO A 199 3.40 9.24 0.78
N PRO A 200 3.97 8.17 1.38
CA PRO A 200 3.94 7.96 2.83
C PRO A 200 4.43 9.16 3.65
N THR A 201 3.91 9.33 4.86
CA THR A 201 4.27 10.48 5.72
C THR A 201 5.47 10.21 6.63
N ARG A 202 6.01 9.00 6.66
CA ARG A 202 7.32 8.74 7.29
C ARG A 202 8.20 7.93 6.37
N TYR A 203 9.50 7.95 6.67
CA TYR A 203 10.43 7.21 5.86
C TYR A 203 10.26 5.70 6.09
N ALA A 204 10.49 4.96 5.02
CA ALA A 204 10.55 3.51 5.03
C ALA A 204 11.90 3.03 4.48
N LEU A 205 12.42 1.95 5.03
CA LEU A 205 13.61 1.28 4.51
C LEU A 205 13.20 0.30 3.41
N VAL A 206 13.78 0.43 2.23
CA VAL A 206 13.69 -0.53 1.12
C VAL A 206 15.06 -1.20 0.99
N ALA A 207 15.12 -2.50 1.27
CA ALA A 207 16.34 -3.25 1.27
C ALA A 207 16.33 -4.39 0.25
N ILE A 208 17.35 -4.43 -0.61
CA ILE A 208 17.64 -5.54 -1.51
C ILE A 208 18.97 -6.17 -1.07
N PRO A 209 18.93 -7.15 -0.16
CA PRO A 209 20.13 -7.75 0.41
C PRO A 209 20.90 -8.60 -0.60
N LYS A 210 22.21 -8.80 -0.34
CA LYS A 210 22.97 -9.84 -1.05
C LYS A 210 22.36 -11.22 -0.76
N PRO A 211 22.50 -12.20 -1.66
CA PRO A 211 21.84 -13.50 -1.52
C PRO A 211 22.11 -14.19 -0.16
N GLN A 212 23.33 -14.11 0.35
CA GLN A 212 23.71 -14.72 1.63
C GLN A 212 22.95 -14.11 2.81
N ASP A 213 22.84 -12.77 2.84
CA ASP A 213 22.14 -12.06 3.91
C ASP A 213 20.62 -12.26 3.80
N ALA A 214 20.12 -12.41 2.57
CA ALA A 214 18.72 -12.72 2.32
C ALA A 214 18.33 -14.07 2.94
N ASP A 215 19.21 -15.07 2.91
CA ASP A 215 18.97 -16.38 3.52
C ASP A 215 18.90 -16.32 5.05
N GLU A 216 19.62 -15.39 5.69
CA GLU A 216 19.48 -15.13 7.12
C GLU A 216 18.19 -14.38 7.47
N LEU A 217 17.75 -13.47 6.60
CA LEU A 217 16.58 -12.61 6.80
C LEU A 217 15.27 -13.35 6.50
N PHE A 218 15.31 -14.31 5.57
CA PHE A 218 14.18 -15.15 5.17
C PHE A 218 14.55 -16.63 5.35
N PRO A 219 14.37 -17.20 6.55
CA PRO A 219 14.67 -18.61 6.81
C PRO A 219 13.86 -19.56 5.92
N GLU A 220 12.65 -19.15 5.54
CA GLU A 220 11.83 -19.85 4.56
C GLU A 220 12.12 -19.34 3.14
N GLN A 221 12.66 -20.22 2.30
CA GLN A 221 13.02 -19.96 0.90
C GLN A 221 11.83 -19.52 0.02
N THR A 222 10.60 -19.74 0.46
CA THR A 222 9.36 -19.35 -0.23
C THR A 222 9.07 -17.86 -0.12
N HIS A 223 9.59 -17.18 0.89
CA HIS A 223 9.40 -15.75 1.09
C HIS A 223 10.44 -14.97 0.28
N ARG A 224 9.96 -14.28 -0.75
CA ARG A 224 10.79 -13.46 -1.64
C ARG A 224 10.70 -11.97 -1.35
N GLY A 225 9.71 -11.55 -0.59
CA GLY A 225 9.55 -10.18 -0.12
C GLY A 225 8.77 -10.16 1.19
N ILE A 226 8.95 -9.07 1.94
CA ILE A 226 8.09 -8.72 3.07
C ILE A 226 8.07 -7.21 3.27
N TYR A 227 6.90 -6.66 3.56
CA TYR A 227 6.74 -5.35 4.16
C TYR A 227 6.31 -5.46 5.64
N GLU A 228 7.22 -5.12 6.54
CA GLU A 228 6.98 -5.07 7.98
C GLU A 228 6.45 -3.69 8.37
N HIS A 229 5.13 -3.49 8.37
CA HIS A 229 4.52 -2.18 8.66
C HIS A 229 4.99 -1.55 9.98
N ALA A 230 5.03 -2.32 11.09
CA ALA A 230 5.48 -1.83 12.39
C ALA A 230 6.92 -1.30 12.38
N ARG A 231 7.74 -1.84 11.47
CA ARG A 231 9.11 -1.41 11.23
C ARG A 231 9.24 -0.61 9.93
N ARG A 232 8.18 -0.22 9.23
CA ARG A 232 8.26 0.53 7.95
C ARG A 232 9.40 0.05 7.04
N ARG A 233 9.53 -1.27 6.92
CA ARG A 233 10.68 -1.90 6.28
C ARG A 233 10.21 -2.89 5.24
N LEU A 234 10.59 -2.64 4.00
CA LEU A 234 10.44 -3.53 2.87
C LEU A 234 11.78 -4.23 2.65
N ILE A 235 11.78 -5.55 2.66
CA ILE A 235 12.93 -6.36 2.25
C ILE A 235 12.48 -7.24 1.10
N ALA A 236 13.23 -7.27 -0.02
CA ALA A 236 12.92 -8.14 -1.15
C ALA A 236 14.19 -8.79 -1.72
N ARG A 237 14.07 -10.05 -2.12
CA ARG A 237 15.15 -10.82 -2.75
C ARG A 237 15.39 -10.41 -4.19
N ASP A 238 14.44 -9.77 -4.85
CA ASP A 238 14.53 -9.33 -6.24
C ASP A 238 13.94 -7.92 -6.43
N ILE A 239 14.20 -7.29 -7.57
CA ILE A 239 13.59 -6.00 -7.96
C ILE A 239 12.35 -6.17 -8.86
N GLY A 240 11.86 -7.40 -8.99
CA GLY A 240 10.75 -7.76 -9.87
C GLY A 240 9.43 -7.87 -9.10
N MET A 241 8.65 -8.89 -9.46
CA MET A 241 7.32 -9.17 -8.92
C MET A 241 7.22 -9.05 -7.38
N SER A 242 8.17 -9.59 -6.62
CA SER A 242 8.09 -9.58 -5.15
C SER A 242 8.28 -8.19 -4.57
N LEU A 243 9.24 -7.41 -5.07
CA LEU A 243 9.38 -6.01 -4.67
C LEU A 243 8.13 -5.20 -5.04
N GLN A 244 7.61 -5.39 -6.26
CA GLN A 244 6.43 -4.64 -6.73
C GLN A 244 5.20 -4.91 -5.86
N HIS A 245 5.00 -6.16 -5.45
CA HIS A 245 3.94 -6.55 -4.51
C HIS A 245 4.09 -5.83 -3.16
N GLU A 246 5.25 -5.98 -2.52
CA GLU A 246 5.49 -5.39 -1.19
C GLU A 246 5.50 -3.86 -1.21
N PHE A 247 5.84 -3.26 -2.35
CA PHE A 247 5.83 -1.82 -2.51
C PHE A 247 4.40 -1.26 -2.54
N VAL A 248 3.43 -2.01 -3.08
CA VAL A 248 2.01 -1.64 -2.93
C VAL A 248 1.62 -1.62 -1.47
N HIS A 249 2.01 -2.62 -0.67
CA HIS A 249 1.73 -2.63 0.77
C HIS A 249 2.32 -1.39 1.45
N LEU A 250 3.58 -1.06 1.17
CA LEU A 250 4.22 0.14 1.70
C LEU A 250 3.40 1.40 1.40
N MET A 251 3.02 1.59 0.14
CA MET A 251 2.27 2.77 -0.30
C MET A 251 0.83 2.78 0.26
N HIS A 252 0.18 1.61 0.31
CA HIS A 252 -1.18 1.45 0.82
C HIS A 252 -1.26 1.72 2.31
N TYR A 253 -0.30 1.21 3.10
CA TYR A 253 -0.18 1.55 4.52
C TYR A 253 0.09 3.05 4.72
N GLY A 254 0.92 3.66 3.87
CA GLY A 254 1.12 5.10 3.90
C GLY A 254 -0.19 5.87 3.70
N HIS A 255 -1.04 5.43 2.79
CA HIS A 255 -2.37 5.99 2.58
C HIS A 255 -3.31 5.76 3.76
N MET A 256 -3.45 4.52 4.21
CA MET A 256 -4.26 4.13 5.38
C MET A 256 -3.92 4.96 6.63
N GLU A 257 -2.63 5.23 6.88
CA GLU A 257 -2.19 6.10 7.97
C GLU A 257 -2.68 7.54 7.81
N ARG A 258 -2.60 8.12 6.61
CA ARG A 258 -3.03 9.51 6.35
C ARG A 258 -4.54 9.70 6.50
N ILE A 259 -5.31 8.68 6.15
CA ILE A 259 -6.78 8.75 6.18
C ILE A 259 -7.39 8.12 7.44
N GLY A 260 -6.56 7.59 8.36
CA GLY A 260 -7.03 6.98 9.60
C GLY A 260 -7.82 5.67 9.43
N GLN A 261 -7.56 4.90 8.36
CA GLN A 261 -8.29 3.66 8.06
C GLN A 261 -7.41 2.40 8.22
N GLN A 262 -8.03 1.25 8.45
CA GLN A 262 -7.37 -0.05 8.51
C GLN A 262 -8.10 -1.04 7.60
N HIS A 263 -7.65 -1.11 6.36
CA HIS A 263 -8.30 -1.95 5.36
C HIS A 263 -8.12 -3.44 5.68
N PRO A 264 -9.11 -4.30 5.42
CA PRO A 264 -9.01 -5.72 5.67
C PRO A 264 -7.99 -6.37 4.73
N ILE A 265 -7.40 -7.48 5.18
CA ILE A 265 -6.32 -8.19 4.48
C ILE A 265 -6.66 -8.54 3.03
N TRP A 266 -7.91 -8.90 2.74
CA TRP A 266 -8.33 -9.25 1.37
C TRP A 266 -8.23 -8.07 0.40
N ILE A 267 -8.40 -6.83 0.87
CA ILE A 267 -8.23 -5.62 0.04
C ILE A 267 -6.74 -5.33 -0.15
N GLN A 268 -5.96 -5.38 0.93
CA GLN A 268 -4.51 -5.16 0.88
C GLN A 268 -3.83 -6.11 -0.10
N GLU A 269 -4.04 -7.42 0.08
CA GLU A 269 -3.46 -8.46 -0.78
C GLU A 269 -4.06 -8.43 -2.19
N GLY A 270 -5.33 -8.07 -2.33
CA GLY A 270 -5.99 -8.01 -3.63
C GLY A 270 -5.46 -6.91 -4.53
N ILE A 271 -5.22 -5.72 -3.98
CA ILE A 271 -4.59 -4.63 -4.73
C ILE A 271 -3.12 -5.00 -5.00
N ALA A 272 -2.37 -5.46 -4.00
CA ALA A 272 -0.95 -5.82 -4.18
C ALA A 272 -0.73 -6.88 -5.26
N THR A 273 -1.58 -7.92 -5.28
CA THR A 273 -1.50 -8.96 -6.31
C THR A 273 -1.79 -8.45 -7.72
N LEU A 274 -2.60 -7.40 -7.93
CA LEU A 274 -2.79 -6.83 -9.27
C LEU A 274 -1.50 -6.26 -9.86
N TYR A 275 -0.68 -5.64 -9.01
CA TYR A 275 0.58 -5.00 -9.40
C TYR A 275 1.77 -5.96 -9.52
N GLU A 276 1.57 -7.27 -9.32
CA GLU A 276 2.57 -8.30 -9.64
C GLU A 276 2.82 -8.41 -11.16
N ASP A 277 1.85 -8.03 -11.99
CA ASP A 277 2.00 -7.98 -13.45
C ASP A 277 1.06 -6.94 -14.06
N TRP A 278 1.60 -5.75 -14.29
CA TRP A 278 0.86 -4.60 -14.79
C TRP A 278 1.65 -3.77 -15.81
N GLU A 279 0.97 -2.90 -16.52
CA GLU A 279 1.53 -1.80 -17.30
C GLU A 279 0.55 -0.65 -17.36
N LEU A 280 1.04 0.54 -17.73
CA LEU A 280 0.17 1.63 -18.14
C LEU A 280 -0.18 1.46 -19.62
N ASP A 281 -1.47 1.60 -19.94
CA ASP A 281 -1.92 1.80 -21.31
C ASP A 281 -1.31 3.12 -21.83
N PRO A 282 -0.41 3.10 -22.82
CA PRO A 282 0.25 4.31 -23.29
C PRO A 282 -0.71 5.32 -23.95
N ALA A 283 -1.89 4.88 -24.39
CA ALA A 283 -2.90 5.75 -25.00
C ALA A 283 -3.86 6.35 -23.95
N LYS A 284 -4.13 5.64 -22.86
CA LYS A 284 -5.16 6.02 -21.87
C LYS A 284 -4.61 6.42 -20.51
N GLY A 285 -3.36 6.06 -20.19
CA GLY A 285 -2.77 6.23 -18.87
C GLY A 285 -3.38 5.34 -17.78
N THR A 286 -4.31 4.43 -18.13
CA THR A 286 -4.96 3.51 -17.20
C THR A 286 -4.15 2.23 -17.03
N PRO A 287 -4.13 1.61 -15.84
CA PRO A 287 -3.41 0.36 -15.65
C PRO A 287 -4.08 -0.80 -16.38
N ILE A 288 -3.26 -1.65 -17.00
CA ILE A 288 -3.65 -2.92 -17.59
C ILE A 288 -3.09 -4.01 -16.68
N TYR A 289 -3.99 -4.70 -15.98
CA TYR A 289 -3.66 -5.87 -15.18
C TYR A 289 -3.67 -7.11 -16.06
N ARG A 290 -2.51 -7.76 -16.18
CA ARG A 290 -2.37 -8.90 -17.07
C ARG A 290 -2.84 -10.17 -16.36
N PRO A 291 -3.68 -10.99 -17.02
CA PRO A 291 -4.06 -12.29 -16.48
C PRO A 291 -2.81 -13.16 -16.27
N ASN A 292 -2.70 -13.85 -15.13
CA ASN A 292 -1.63 -14.82 -14.88
C ASN A 292 -2.19 -16.18 -14.43
N MET A 293 -1.30 -17.12 -14.08
CA MET A 293 -1.68 -18.48 -13.64
C MET A 293 -2.73 -18.50 -12.53
N ARG A 294 -2.79 -17.47 -11.67
CA ARG A 294 -3.76 -17.37 -10.59
C ARG A 294 -5.20 -17.38 -11.12
N HIS A 295 -5.47 -16.79 -12.28
CA HIS A 295 -6.80 -16.84 -12.88
C HIS A 295 -7.24 -18.28 -13.20
N ASN A 296 -6.32 -19.15 -13.64
CA ASN A 296 -6.65 -20.57 -13.85
C ASN A 296 -7.03 -21.28 -12.55
N PHE A 297 -6.41 -20.93 -11.42
CA PHE A 297 -6.79 -21.45 -10.11
C PHE A 297 -8.16 -20.92 -9.68
N ALA A 298 -8.43 -19.62 -9.84
CA ALA A 298 -9.73 -19.02 -9.57
C ALA A 298 -10.85 -19.65 -10.42
N LEU A 299 -10.61 -19.86 -11.72
CA LEU A 299 -11.53 -20.55 -12.62
C LEU A 299 -11.85 -21.97 -12.15
N LYS A 300 -10.82 -22.76 -11.78
CA LYS A 300 -11.02 -24.11 -11.24
C LYS A 300 -11.83 -24.09 -9.95
N GLN A 301 -11.63 -23.09 -9.09
CA GLN A 301 -12.41 -22.92 -7.87
C GLN A 301 -13.88 -22.62 -8.18
N VAL A 302 -14.16 -21.70 -9.11
CA VAL A 302 -15.52 -21.36 -9.53
C VAL A 302 -16.22 -22.55 -10.20
N GLN A 303 -15.54 -23.26 -11.10
CA GLN A 303 -16.09 -24.44 -11.79
C GLN A 303 -16.42 -25.59 -10.83
N ARG A 304 -15.61 -25.79 -9.79
CA ARG A 304 -15.79 -26.85 -8.79
C ARG A 304 -16.64 -26.42 -7.59
N ASN A 305 -17.18 -25.20 -7.62
CA ASN A 305 -17.92 -24.59 -6.51
C ASN A 305 -17.12 -24.62 -5.18
N ARG A 306 -15.82 -24.33 -5.26
CA ARG A 306 -14.87 -24.28 -4.14
C ARG A 306 -14.38 -22.87 -3.80
N ALA A 307 -14.78 -21.86 -4.59
CA ALA A 307 -14.51 -20.47 -4.25
C ALA A 307 -15.20 -20.12 -2.91
N MET A 308 -14.50 -19.41 -2.03
CA MET A 308 -15.06 -18.92 -0.78
C MET A 308 -16.17 -17.92 -1.08
N ARG A 309 -17.31 -17.99 -0.39
CA ARG A 309 -18.35 -16.95 -0.54
C ARG A 309 -17.81 -15.59 -0.14
N TRP A 310 -18.14 -14.54 -0.89
CA TRP A 310 -17.62 -13.19 -0.65
C TRP A 310 -17.95 -12.69 0.76
N GLU A 311 -19.15 -13.00 1.24
CA GLU A 311 -19.58 -12.68 2.60
C GLU A 311 -18.61 -13.18 3.69
N LYS A 312 -18.04 -14.38 3.50
CA LYS A 312 -17.05 -14.94 4.42
C LYS A 312 -15.67 -14.34 4.16
N LEU A 313 -15.28 -14.25 2.89
CA LEU A 313 -13.98 -13.73 2.48
C LEU A 313 -13.75 -12.30 2.98
N PHE A 314 -14.76 -11.42 2.91
CA PHE A 314 -14.62 -10.02 3.31
C PHE A 314 -14.46 -9.82 4.82
N ARG A 315 -14.71 -10.87 5.62
CA ARG A 315 -14.56 -10.87 7.08
C ARG A 315 -13.41 -11.76 7.56
N ILE A 316 -12.61 -12.29 6.65
CA ILE A 316 -11.48 -13.15 6.99
C ILE A 316 -10.44 -12.34 7.77
N ASN A 317 -9.91 -12.92 8.84
CA ASN A 317 -8.80 -12.32 9.57
C ASN A 317 -7.45 -12.65 8.88
N PRO A 318 -6.38 -11.90 9.18
CA PRO A 318 -5.07 -12.13 8.56
C PRO A 318 -4.54 -13.56 8.72
N ASP A 319 -4.64 -14.16 9.91
CA ASP A 319 -4.10 -15.50 10.15
C ASP A 319 -4.82 -16.57 9.30
N GLU A 320 -6.16 -16.57 9.28
CA GLU A 320 -6.94 -17.49 8.43
C GLU A 320 -6.68 -17.23 6.93
N PHE A 321 -6.41 -15.98 6.54
CA PHE A 321 -6.04 -15.65 5.17
C PHE A 321 -4.70 -16.31 4.80
N MET A 322 -3.68 -16.11 5.63
CA MET A 322 -2.33 -16.62 5.37
C MET A 322 -2.29 -18.14 5.37
N ASP A 323 -2.97 -18.80 6.32
CA ASP A 323 -3.10 -20.26 6.38
C ASP A 323 -3.71 -20.86 5.10
N ARG A 324 -4.50 -20.07 4.36
CA ARG A 324 -5.19 -20.48 3.14
C ARG A 324 -4.71 -19.74 1.90
N GLY A 325 -3.57 -19.07 1.97
CA GLY A 325 -3.02 -18.23 0.90
C GLY A 325 -3.09 -18.87 -0.49
N PRO A 326 -2.61 -20.12 -0.69
CA PRO A 326 -2.64 -20.79 -2.00
C PRO A 326 -4.05 -20.90 -2.62
N LEU A 327 -5.10 -20.89 -1.80
CA LEU A 327 -6.49 -20.90 -2.24
C LEU A 327 -7.07 -19.49 -2.37
N ILE A 328 -6.72 -18.56 -1.48
CA ILE A 328 -7.38 -17.26 -1.40
C ILE A 328 -6.76 -16.24 -2.36
N TYR A 329 -5.43 -16.21 -2.50
CA TYR A 329 -4.75 -15.28 -3.42
C TYR A 329 -5.31 -15.31 -4.84
N PRO A 330 -5.53 -16.48 -5.47
CA PRO A 330 -6.16 -16.55 -6.78
C PRO A 330 -7.54 -15.91 -6.85
N GLN A 331 -8.39 -16.23 -5.88
CA GLN A 331 -9.75 -15.73 -5.84
C GLN A 331 -9.76 -14.21 -5.67
N VAL A 332 -9.01 -13.69 -4.69
CA VAL A 332 -8.96 -12.27 -4.38
C VAL A 332 -8.44 -11.46 -5.57
N ARG A 333 -7.32 -11.88 -6.19
CA ARG A 333 -6.81 -11.23 -7.40
C ARG A 333 -7.89 -11.17 -8.48
N SER A 334 -8.59 -12.27 -8.74
CA SER A 334 -9.63 -12.31 -9.78
C SER A 334 -10.83 -11.40 -9.48
N ILE A 335 -11.15 -11.15 -8.20
CA ILE A 335 -12.18 -10.17 -7.81
C ILE A 335 -11.71 -8.77 -8.18
N PHE A 336 -10.46 -8.44 -7.89
CA PHE A 336 -9.88 -7.13 -8.22
C PHE A 336 -9.68 -6.90 -9.72
N GLU A 337 -9.36 -7.94 -10.48
CA GLU A 337 -9.36 -7.88 -11.96
C GLU A 337 -10.77 -7.61 -12.50
N PHE A 338 -11.79 -8.26 -11.91
CA PHE A 338 -13.19 -8.00 -12.26
C PHE A 338 -13.63 -6.58 -11.92
N ILE A 339 -13.26 -6.05 -10.75
CA ILE A 339 -13.52 -4.65 -10.38
C ILE A 339 -12.90 -3.71 -11.41
N ALA A 340 -11.60 -3.89 -11.69
CA ALA A 340 -10.87 -3.05 -12.63
C ALA A 340 -11.50 -3.06 -14.03
N GLU A 341 -11.94 -4.21 -14.52
CA GLU A 341 -12.57 -4.33 -15.83
C GLU A 341 -13.99 -3.74 -15.88
N LYS A 342 -14.79 -3.95 -14.83
CA LYS A 342 -16.23 -3.62 -14.89
C LYS A 342 -16.56 -2.20 -14.48
N VAL A 343 -15.88 -1.68 -13.45
CA VAL A 343 -16.22 -0.37 -12.87
C VAL A 343 -15.01 0.56 -12.74
N GLY A 344 -13.79 0.07 -12.95
CA GLY A 344 -12.56 0.81 -12.68
C GLY A 344 -12.11 0.63 -11.23
N LEU A 345 -10.81 0.38 -11.03
CA LEU A 345 -10.28 0.12 -9.69
C LEU A 345 -10.28 1.38 -8.82
N ASP A 346 -9.88 2.51 -9.39
CA ASP A 346 -9.97 3.86 -8.81
C ASP A 346 -11.39 4.19 -8.36
N THR A 347 -12.37 4.01 -9.26
CA THR A 347 -13.78 4.30 -8.97
C THR A 347 -14.31 3.47 -7.80
N TRP A 348 -13.94 2.19 -7.74
CA TRP A 348 -14.29 1.32 -6.62
C TRP A 348 -13.54 1.67 -5.33
N TYR A 349 -12.25 1.99 -5.44
CA TYR A 349 -11.42 2.32 -4.28
C TYR A 349 -11.85 3.64 -3.62
N ASP A 350 -12.19 4.66 -4.41
CA ASP A 350 -12.77 5.91 -3.92
C ASP A 350 -14.10 5.69 -3.18
N ALA A 351 -14.95 4.82 -3.74
CA ALA A 351 -16.19 4.42 -3.07
C ALA A 351 -15.92 3.65 -1.77
N TYR A 352 -14.88 2.80 -1.76
CA TYR A 352 -14.46 2.08 -0.56
C TYR A 352 -13.98 3.02 0.54
N VAL A 353 -13.01 3.89 0.26
CA VAL A 353 -12.47 4.86 1.22
C VAL A 353 -13.59 5.74 1.80
N ARG A 354 -14.50 6.23 0.95
CA ARG A 354 -15.66 7.05 1.39
C ARG A 354 -16.64 6.29 2.28
N THR A 355 -16.84 5.00 2.03
CA THR A 355 -17.84 4.18 2.74
C THR A 355 -17.27 3.35 3.88
N TYR A 356 -15.96 3.43 4.11
CA TYR A 356 -15.23 2.61 5.06
C TYR A 356 -15.83 2.63 6.47
N GLU A 357 -16.16 3.82 7.01
CA GLU A 357 -16.68 3.94 8.38
C GLU A 357 -17.94 3.09 8.64
N VAL A 358 -18.79 2.95 7.62
CA VAL A 358 -20.06 2.20 7.72
C VAL A 358 -19.97 0.79 7.14
N SER A 359 -18.97 0.53 6.30
CA SER A 359 -18.75 -0.79 5.67
C SER A 359 -17.25 -1.08 5.51
N PRO A 360 -16.52 -1.32 6.61
CA PRO A 360 -15.07 -1.55 6.56
C PRO A 360 -14.66 -2.75 5.71
N SER A 361 -15.57 -3.72 5.56
CA SER A 361 -15.40 -4.92 4.74
C SER A 361 -15.46 -4.67 3.23
N GLY A 362 -15.90 -3.48 2.79
CA GLY A 362 -15.98 -3.08 1.38
C GLY A 362 -17.30 -3.41 0.67
N THR A 363 -18.26 -4.06 1.33
CA THR A 363 -19.54 -4.46 0.71
C THR A 363 -20.31 -3.27 0.13
N LYS A 364 -20.33 -2.13 0.83
CA LYS A 364 -21.05 -0.94 0.36
C LYS A 364 -20.42 -0.33 -0.90
N ALA A 365 -19.10 -0.37 -1.03
CA ALA A 365 -18.40 0.09 -2.23
C ALA A 365 -18.87 -0.67 -3.49
N PHE A 366 -18.96 -2.01 -3.39
CA PHE A 366 -19.49 -2.83 -4.48
C PHE A 366 -20.92 -2.45 -4.86
N VAL A 367 -21.82 -2.33 -3.87
CA VAL A 367 -23.22 -1.99 -4.12
C VAL A 367 -23.34 -0.60 -4.75
N GLU A 368 -22.54 0.37 -4.32
CA GLU A 368 -22.54 1.71 -4.89
C GLU A 368 -22.01 1.76 -6.33
N THR A 369 -20.91 1.07 -6.64
CA THR A 369 -20.30 1.16 -7.98
C THR A 369 -20.95 0.26 -9.01
N PHE A 370 -21.40 -0.94 -8.62
CA PHE A 370 -22.06 -1.88 -9.53
C PHE A 370 -23.57 -1.68 -9.60
N GLN A 371 -24.16 -0.93 -8.65
CA GLN A 371 -25.61 -0.68 -8.58
C GLN A 371 -26.45 -1.96 -8.45
N GLU A 372 -25.89 -3.00 -7.83
CA GLU A 372 -26.52 -4.30 -7.64
C GLU A 372 -26.30 -4.84 -6.21
N PRO A 373 -27.17 -5.74 -5.72
CA PRO A 373 -26.93 -6.48 -4.49
C PRO A 373 -25.65 -7.33 -4.55
N ILE A 374 -24.93 -7.45 -3.43
CA ILE A 374 -23.61 -8.11 -3.39
C ILE A 374 -23.62 -9.57 -3.87
N ASP A 375 -24.71 -10.31 -3.65
CA ASP A 375 -24.90 -11.68 -4.12
C ASP A 375 -25.01 -11.75 -5.66
N ARG A 376 -25.66 -10.77 -6.28
CA ARG A 376 -25.75 -10.67 -7.75
C ARG A 376 -24.42 -10.28 -8.38
N ILE A 377 -23.65 -9.43 -7.70
CA ILE A 377 -22.28 -9.08 -8.12
C ILE A 377 -21.36 -10.31 -8.00
N GLU A 378 -21.46 -11.08 -6.91
CA GLU A 378 -20.69 -12.32 -6.73
C GLU A 378 -21.00 -13.33 -7.86
N ASP A 379 -22.26 -13.50 -8.23
CA ASP A 379 -22.65 -14.37 -9.34
C ASP A 379 -22.15 -13.86 -10.70
N SER A 380 -22.22 -12.54 -10.92
CA SER A 380 -21.66 -11.89 -12.12
C SER A 380 -20.14 -12.07 -12.22
N TRP A 381 -19.42 -12.01 -11.10
CA TRP A 381 -18.00 -12.32 -11.05
C TRP A 381 -17.74 -13.78 -11.42
N LYS A 382 -18.51 -14.73 -10.89
CA LYS A 382 -18.35 -16.16 -11.25
C LYS A 382 -18.56 -16.39 -12.74
N ASP A 383 -19.57 -15.75 -13.33
CA ASP A 383 -19.83 -15.84 -14.77
C ASP A 383 -18.72 -15.18 -15.59
N TRP A 384 -18.23 -14.02 -15.15
CA TRP A 384 -17.08 -13.37 -15.76
C TRP A 384 -15.83 -14.26 -15.75
N VAL A 385 -15.50 -14.87 -14.61
CA VAL A 385 -14.36 -15.80 -14.49
C VAL A 385 -14.51 -16.96 -15.49
N ARG A 386 -15.70 -17.55 -15.62
CA ARG A 386 -15.98 -18.64 -16.57
C ARG A 386 -15.81 -18.19 -18.02
N ASN A 387 -16.33 -17.02 -18.37
CA ASN A 387 -16.36 -16.51 -19.74
C ASN A 387 -15.00 -16.03 -20.23
N ARG A 388 -14.10 -15.64 -19.32
CA ARG A 388 -12.72 -15.23 -19.67
C ARG A 388 -11.85 -16.38 -20.18
N GLY A 389 -12.24 -17.64 -19.94
CA GLY A 389 -11.49 -18.82 -20.37
C GLY A 389 -10.22 -19.07 -19.54
N THR A 390 -9.40 -20.02 -19.98
CA THR A 390 -8.09 -20.31 -19.37
C THR A 390 -6.99 -19.49 -20.02
N ILE A 391 -6.00 -19.12 -19.23
CA ILE A 391 -4.72 -18.62 -19.74
C ILE A 391 -3.84 -19.83 -19.96
N ASP A 392 -3.15 -19.92 -21.11
CA ASP A 392 -2.15 -20.96 -21.25
C ASP A 392 -0.93 -20.60 -20.39
N ASP A 393 -0.73 -21.38 -19.34
CA ASP A 393 0.35 -21.20 -18.37
C ASP A 393 1.31 -22.39 -18.33
N ARG A 394 1.13 -23.37 -19.22
CA ARG A 394 1.96 -24.57 -19.25
C ARG A 394 3.08 -24.36 -20.23
N MET A 395 4.33 -24.41 -19.77
CA MET A 395 5.45 -24.64 -20.67
C MET A 395 5.42 -26.10 -21.16
N GLN A 396 4.98 -26.30 -22.39
CA GLN A 396 4.91 -27.58 -23.07
C GLN A 396 5.99 -27.67 -24.15
N ARG A 397 6.35 -28.91 -24.50
CA ARG A 397 7.17 -29.17 -25.68
C ARG A 397 6.41 -28.69 -26.90
N GLY A 398 6.93 -27.71 -27.62
CA GLY A 398 6.11 -26.98 -28.61
C GLY A 398 6.21 -25.47 -28.47
N ASP A 399 6.35 -24.97 -27.24
CA ASP A 399 6.20 -23.56 -26.93
C ASP A 399 7.41 -22.71 -27.34
N PRO A 400 7.22 -21.39 -27.54
CA PRO A 400 8.31 -20.49 -27.82
C PRO A 400 9.30 -20.46 -26.65
N ALA A 401 10.54 -20.85 -26.94
CA ALA A 401 11.60 -20.92 -25.95
C ALA A 401 12.86 -20.18 -26.43
N LEU A 402 13.61 -19.64 -25.48
CA LEU A 402 15.00 -19.24 -25.68
C LEU A 402 15.94 -20.46 -25.74
N GLY A 403 15.56 -21.55 -25.07
CA GLY A 403 16.36 -22.77 -24.92
C GLY A 403 17.55 -22.58 -23.98
N ILE A 404 17.23 -22.16 -22.76
CA ILE A 404 18.15 -21.90 -21.66
C ILE A 404 17.66 -22.58 -20.38
N GLN A 405 18.57 -22.79 -19.43
CA GLN A 405 18.24 -22.90 -18.01
C GLN A 405 18.71 -21.62 -17.32
N ALA A 406 17.93 -21.11 -16.38
CA ALA A 406 18.24 -19.91 -15.64
C ALA A 406 17.95 -20.09 -14.15
N GLU A 407 18.64 -19.30 -13.33
CA GLU A 407 18.43 -19.22 -11.89
C GLU A 407 18.09 -17.77 -11.48
N PRO A 408 17.34 -17.57 -10.38
CA PRO A 408 16.99 -16.23 -9.91
C PRO A 408 18.24 -15.46 -9.47
N THR A 409 18.20 -14.15 -9.68
CA THR A 409 19.15 -13.17 -9.11
C THR A 409 18.38 -12.03 -8.45
N ASN A 410 19.08 -11.11 -7.79
CA ASN A 410 18.42 -9.94 -7.19
C ASN A 410 17.83 -8.97 -8.23
N ASP A 411 18.19 -9.09 -9.51
CA ASP A 411 17.80 -8.11 -10.51
C ASP A 411 17.50 -8.68 -11.91
N GLY A 412 17.18 -9.96 -12.02
CA GLY A 412 16.87 -10.62 -13.27
C GLY A 412 17.05 -12.13 -13.22
N ALA A 413 17.26 -12.75 -14.39
CA ALA A 413 17.42 -14.18 -14.52
C ALA A 413 18.79 -14.55 -15.12
N LYS A 414 19.65 -15.23 -14.36
CA LYS A 414 21.00 -15.61 -14.83
C LYS A 414 20.97 -16.90 -15.60
N ILE A 415 21.49 -16.89 -16.82
CA ILE A 415 21.62 -18.08 -17.67
C ILE A 415 22.69 -19.00 -17.09
N THR A 416 22.28 -20.18 -16.62
CA THR A 416 23.19 -21.22 -16.11
C THR A 416 23.59 -22.20 -17.19
N ARG A 417 22.73 -22.42 -18.19
CA ARG A 417 22.98 -23.34 -19.30
C ARG A 417 22.30 -22.88 -20.58
N ILE A 418 23.00 -23.07 -21.70
CA ILE A 418 22.41 -22.93 -23.04
C ILE A 418 22.23 -24.32 -23.64
N MET A 419 21.01 -24.60 -24.11
CA MET A 419 20.69 -25.86 -24.77
C MET A 419 21.37 -25.93 -26.14
N ARG A 420 21.81 -27.13 -26.55
CA ARG A 420 22.47 -27.32 -27.84
C ARG A 420 21.50 -26.96 -28.98
N ASN A 421 21.98 -26.23 -29.98
CA ASN A 421 21.19 -25.79 -31.13
C ASN A 421 19.93 -24.97 -30.75
N SER A 422 19.96 -24.24 -29.62
CA SER A 422 18.84 -23.38 -29.20
C SER A 422 18.84 -22.01 -29.86
N PRO A 423 17.69 -21.29 -29.81
CA PRO A 423 17.61 -19.87 -30.18
C PRO A 423 18.66 -18.99 -29.49
N ALA A 424 18.79 -19.13 -28.16
CA ALA A 424 19.76 -18.37 -27.38
C ALA A 424 21.20 -18.62 -27.83
N GLY A 425 21.57 -19.89 -28.05
CA GLY A 425 22.92 -20.24 -28.49
C GLY A 425 23.25 -19.69 -29.88
N ARG A 426 22.30 -19.74 -30.82
CA ARG A 426 22.48 -19.16 -32.16
C ARG A 426 22.55 -17.63 -32.15
N ALA A 427 21.84 -16.99 -31.22
CA ALA A 427 21.84 -15.54 -31.08
C ALA A 427 23.08 -15.01 -30.34
N GLY A 428 23.91 -15.88 -29.77
CA GLY A 428 25.16 -15.49 -29.09
C GLY A 428 25.00 -15.11 -27.62
N LEU A 429 23.86 -15.48 -26.99
CA LEU A 429 23.77 -15.48 -25.53
C LEU A 429 24.77 -16.48 -24.95
N ARG A 430 25.19 -16.25 -23.70
CA ARG A 430 26.23 -17.04 -23.00
C ARG A 430 25.77 -17.43 -21.60
N THR A 431 26.31 -18.53 -21.10
CA THR A 431 26.24 -18.83 -19.66
C THR A 431 26.90 -17.69 -18.88
N GLY A 432 26.26 -17.25 -17.80
CA GLY A 432 26.67 -16.09 -17.00
C GLY A 432 25.92 -14.80 -17.34
N ASP A 433 25.30 -14.70 -18.52
CA ASP A 433 24.44 -13.56 -18.86
C ASP A 433 23.27 -13.46 -17.88
N VAL A 434 22.95 -12.26 -17.41
CA VAL A 434 21.74 -11.98 -16.62
C VAL A 434 20.72 -11.29 -17.53
N ILE A 435 19.60 -11.93 -17.81
CA ILE A 435 18.51 -11.32 -18.59
C ILE A 435 17.82 -10.30 -17.69
N ILE A 436 17.80 -9.05 -18.15
CA ILE A 436 17.27 -7.88 -17.43
C ILE A 436 16.13 -7.17 -18.17
N ALA A 437 15.94 -7.48 -19.46
CA ALA A 437 14.75 -7.08 -20.21
C ALA A 437 14.41 -8.08 -21.32
N LEU A 438 13.13 -8.18 -21.66
CA LEU A 438 12.61 -8.95 -22.79
C LEU A 438 11.60 -8.09 -23.55
N GLY A 439 11.95 -7.70 -24.78
CA GLY A 439 11.22 -6.68 -25.52
C GLY A 439 11.30 -5.33 -24.81
N SER A 440 10.15 -4.71 -24.56
CA SER A 440 10.04 -3.46 -23.78
C SER A 440 9.86 -3.69 -22.27
N ARG A 441 9.83 -4.93 -21.81
CA ARG A 441 9.54 -5.27 -20.41
C ARG A 441 10.81 -5.55 -19.64
N ASN A 442 10.96 -4.85 -18.51
CA ASN A 442 12.01 -5.13 -17.55
C ASN A 442 11.78 -6.50 -16.91
N ILE A 443 12.87 -7.23 -16.70
CA ILE A 443 12.91 -8.51 -15.99
C ILE A 443 13.67 -8.27 -14.69
N GLY A 444 12.95 -8.22 -13.56
CA GLY A 444 13.54 -8.06 -12.23
C GLY A 444 13.73 -9.39 -11.49
N SER A 445 13.02 -10.43 -11.93
CA SER A 445 12.99 -11.77 -11.34
C SER A 445 12.93 -12.88 -12.41
N LEU A 446 13.13 -14.13 -11.99
CA LEU A 446 12.96 -15.28 -12.89
C LEU A 446 11.49 -15.49 -13.31
N GLU A 447 10.57 -15.17 -12.41
CA GLU A 447 9.13 -15.24 -12.61
C GLU A 447 8.69 -14.24 -13.69
N ASP A 448 9.26 -13.02 -13.69
CA ASP A 448 9.02 -12.05 -14.75
C ASP A 448 9.40 -12.63 -16.12
N LEU A 449 10.57 -13.26 -16.23
CA LEU A 449 11.02 -13.86 -17.49
C LEU A 449 10.04 -14.93 -17.96
N GLN A 450 9.60 -15.82 -17.07
CA GLN A 450 8.64 -16.88 -17.40
C GLN A 450 7.29 -16.29 -17.86
N MET A 451 6.76 -15.30 -17.14
CA MET A 451 5.51 -14.64 -17.49
C MET A 451 5.60 -13.89 -18.83
N GLN A 452 6.72 -13.22 -19.11
CA GLN A 452 6.91 -12.52 -20.38
C GLN A 452 7.09 -13.47 -21.56
N MET A 453 7.76 -14.62 -21.37
CA MET A 453 7.94 -15.60 -22.44
C MET A 453 6.61 -16.15 -22.98
N ASN A 454 5.60 -16.31 -22.12
CA ASN A 454 4.26 -16.78 -22.49
C ASN A 454 3.48 -15.82 -23.40
N ARG A 455 4.02 -14.62 -23.68
CA ARG A 455 3.37 -13.59 -24.51
C ARG A 455 3.83 -13.58 -25.97
N PHE A 456 4.87 -14.34 -26.27
CA PHE A 456 5.42 -14.44 -27.62
C PHE A 456 4.93 -15.70 -28.30
N GLU A 457 5.09 -15.75 -29.61
CA GLU A 457 4.81 -16.90 -30.45
C GLU A 457 6.09 -17.52 -31.02
N VAL A 458 5.99 -18.77 -31.46
CA VAL A 458 7.10 -19.43 -32.16
C VAL A 458 7.41 -18.67 -33.45
N GLY A 459 8.67 -18.28 -33.62
CA GLY A 459 9.14 -17.55 -34.79
C GLY A 459 9.30 -16.05 -34.56
N ASP A 460 8.77 -15.50 -33.46
CA ASP A 460 8.95 -14.11 -33.06
C ASP A 460 10.41 -13.74 -32.92
N ARG A 461 10.72 -12.47 -33.22
CA ARG A 461 12.03 -11.87 -32.99
C ARG A 461 11.93 -10.96 -31.79
N VAL A 462 12.56 -11.35 -30.70
CA VAL A 462 12.48 -10.64 -29.44
C VAL A 462 13.84 -10.04 -29.11
N LEU A 463 13.85 -8.76 -28.74
CA LEU A 463 15.03 -8.10 -28.19
C LEU A 463 15.24 -8.60 -26.76
N VAL A 464 16.37 -9.24 -26.49
CA VAL A 464 16.77 -9.69 -25.15
C VAL A 464 17.88 -8.77 -24.68
N THR A 465 17.64 -8.02 -23.61
CA THR A 465 18.68 -7.22 -22.97
C THR A 465 19.29 -8.03 -21.84
N VAL A 466 20.60 -8.26 -21.92
CA VAL A 466 21.36 -8.97 -20.90
C VAL A 466 22.42 -8.08 -20.29
N ARG A 467 22.74 -8.32 -19.02
CA ARG A 467 23.97 -7.87 -18.41
C ARG A 467 25.02 -8.96 -18.50
N ARG A 468 26.19 -8.63 -19.05
CA ARG A 468 27.38 -9.49 -19.13
C ARG A 468 28.59 -8.69 -18.66
N ASP A 469 29.29 -9.19 -17.65
CA ASP A 469 30.49 -8.54 -17.09
C ASP A 469 30.27 -7.07 -16.68
N GLY A 470 29.06 -6.76 -16.16
CA GLY A 470 28.66 -5.41 -15.75
C GLY A 470 28.13 -4.51 -16.88
N GLU A 471 28.24 -4.93 -18.14
CA GLU A 471 27.77 -4.17 -19.30
C GLU A 471 26.43 -4.68 -19.82
N GLN A 472 25.57 -3.77 -20.28
CA GLN A 472 24.32 -4.13 -20.94
C GLN A 472 24.55 -4.41 -22.43
N MET A 473 23.98 -5.52 -22.90
CA MET A 473 24.04 -5.95 -24.29
C MET A 473 22.64 -6.28 -24.77
N GLU A 474 22.36 -5.91 -26.02
CA GLU A 474 21.09 -6.23 -26.67
C GLU A 474 21.29 -7.32 -27.72
N VAL A 475 20.47 -8.36 -27.64
CA VAL A 475 20.56 -9.53 -28.53
C VAL A 475 19.18 -9.85 -29.07
N VAL A 476 19.03 -9.82 -30.39
CA VAL A 476 17.77 -10.24 -31.03
C VAL A 476 17.74 -11.76 -31.14
N VAL A 477 16.80 -12.39 -30.44
CA VAL A 477 16.60 -13.84 -30.46
C VAL A 477 15.35 -14.17 -31.26
N ARG A 478 15.48 -15.08 -32.23
CA ARG A 478 14.32 -15.65 -32.93
C ARG A 478 13.84 -16.89 -32.19
N LEU A 479 12.69 -16.79 -31.53
CA LEU A 479 12.13 -17.86 -30.72
C LEU A 479 11.80 -19.08 -31.57
N GLN A 480 11.98 -20.27 -30.97
CA GLN A 480 11.61 -21.53 -31.60
C GLN A 480 10.89 -22.42 -30.61
N SER A 481 10.07 -23.30 -31.18
CA SER A 481 9.54 -24.47 -30.50
C SER A 481 10.69 -25.37 -30.07
N MET A 482 10.68 -25.85 -28.81
CA MET A 482 11.67 -26.80 -28.28
C MET A 482 11.03 -28.02 -27.64
#